data_AF-A0A968UZF8-F1
#
_entry.id   AF-A0A968UZF8-F1
#
_cell.length_a   1.000
_cell.length_b   1.000
_cell.length_c   1.000
_cell.angle_alpha   90.00
_cell.angle_beta   90.00
_cell.angle_gamma   90.00
#
_symmetry.space_group_name_H-M   'P 1'
#
loop_
_entity.id
_entity.type
_entity.pdbx_description
1 polymer ?
#
loop_
_entity_poly.entity_id
_entity_poly.type
_entity_poly.pdbx_seq_one_letter_code
_entity_poly.pdbx_strand_id
1 'polypeptide(L)'
;MEFEEYFEIAVIYSHAVFEIGAYAKYMRYANELLVVSIDNNVQFFQGKDIFCQILFKKAAAHYNLMEYQAAAHVLKELIKIDPNYGDAIILLKRVTRKSKTVFIKTYRAIAVSLFLIAALVIAFELILVQSFWSSYRDMVAISRIAIFSLGLVVLILCDLYLRINAHYSVTKLVDTAKKKKGFS
;
A
#
# COMPACT_ATOMS: atom_id res chain seq x y z
N MET A 1 -9.45 -31.09 -29.66
CA MET A 1 -8.46 -30.06 -29.32
C MET A 1 -7.46 -30.70 -28.39
N GLU A 2 -6.18 -30.65 -28.74
CA GLU A 2 -5.12 -30.96 -27.80
C GLU A 2 -5.19 -29.90 -26.68
N PHE A 3 -5.03 -30.34 -25.43
CA PHE A 3 -5.15 -29.47 -24.24
C PHE A 3 -4.37 -28.16 -24.36
N GLU A 4 -3.21 -28.21 -25.01
CA GLU A 4 -2.32 -27.08 -25.27
C GLU A 4 -3.00 -25.94 -26.04
N GLU A 5 -3.71 -26.26 -27.12
CA GLU A 5 -4.41 -25.29 -27.97
C GLU A 5 -5.57 -24.62 -27.20
N TYR A 6 -6.31 -25.41 -26.42
CA TYR A 6 -7.34 -24.89 -25.53
C TYR A 6 -6.75 -23.95 -24.47
N PHE A 7 -5.64 -24.35 -23.85
CA PHE A 7 -4.97 -23.57 -22.82
C PHE A 7 -4.40 -22.26 -23.39
N GLU A 8 -3.82 -22.30 -24.58
CA GLU A 8 -3.32 -21.13 -25.30
C GLU A 8 -4.44 -20.10 -25.53
N ILE A 9 -5.57 -20.55 -26.07
CA ILE A 9 -6.74 -19.69 -26.31
C ILE A 9 -7.24 -19.10 -24.99
N ALA A 10 -7.30 -19.89 -23.91
CA ALA A 10 -7.74 -19.43 -22.60
C ALA A 10 -6.79 -18.35 -22.02
N VAL A 11 -5.48 -18.53 -22.16
CA VAL A 11 -4.46 -17.53 -21.76
C VAL A 11 -4.64 -16.24 -22.55
N ILE A 12 -4.70 -16.32 -23.88
CA ILE A 12 -4.88 -15.15 -24.78
C ILE A 12 -6.16 -14.40 -24.44
N TYR A 13 -7.26 -15.13 -24.26
CA TYR A 13 -8.54 -14.56 -23.89
C TYR A 13 -8.47 -13.85 -22.53
N SER A 14 -7.89 -14.49 -21.51
CA SER A 14 -7.72 -13.87 -20.19
C SER A 14 -6.92 -12.57 -20.26
N HIS A 15 -5.88 -12.54 -21.11
CA HIS A 15 -5.08 -11.34 -21.34
C HIS A 15 -5.91 -10.24 -21.97
N ALA A 16 -6.66 -10.53 -23.02
CA ALA A 16 -7.54 -9.54 -23.65
C ALA A 16 -8.57 -8.96 -22.67
N VAL A 17 -9.20 -9.81 -21.85
CA VAL A 17 -10.16 -9.37 -20.81
C VAL A 17 -9.51 -8.44 -19.78
N PHE A 18 -8.25 -8.69 -19.43
CA PHE A 18 -7.49 -7.81 -18.54
C PHE A 18 -7.18 -6.46 -19.19
N GLU A 19 -6.68 -6.47 -20.44
CA GLU A 19 -6.28 -5.25 -21.17
C GLU A 19 -7.45 -4.30 -21.42
N ILE A 20 -8.66 -4.82 -21.70
CA ILE A 20 -9.87 -3.99 -21.85
C ILE A 20 -10.43 -3.44 -20.52
N GLY A 21 -9.78 -3.76 -19.39
CA GLY A 21 -10.17 -3.26 -18.08
C GLY A 21 -11.35 -4.00 -17.42
N ALA A 22 -11.76 -5.16 -17.95
CA ALA A 22 -12.84 -5.96 -17.38
C ALA A 22 -12.34 -6.79 -16.18
N TYR A 23 -11.81 -6.13 -15.16
CA TYR A 23 -11.06 -6.75 -14.05
C TYR A 23 -11.85 -7.77 -13.24
N ALA A 24 -13.14 -7.50 -12.93
CA ALA A 24 -13.98 -8.47 -12.21
C ALA A 24 -14.20 -9.76 -13.01
N LYS A 25 -14.33 -9.64 -14.34
CA LYS A 25 -14.45 -10.78 -15.24
C LYS A 25 -13.11 -11.52 -15.34
N TYR A 26 -12.01 -10.80 -15.49
CA TYR A 26 -10.66 -11.36 -15.47
C TYR A 26 -10.40 -12.19 -14.20
N MET A 27 -10.80 -11.70 -13.03
CA MET A 27 -10.61 -12.41 -11.76
C MET A 27 -11.21 -13.83 -11.74
N ARG A 28 -12.34 -14.03 -12.41
CA ARG A 28 -12.98 -15.35 -12.53
C ARG A 28 -12.14 -16.28 -13.40
N TYR A 29 -11.78 -15.82 -14.60
CA TYR A 29 -10.94 -16.59 -15.53
C TYR A 29 -9.55 -16.88 -14.97
N ALA A 30 -8.94 -15.92 -14.26
CA ALA A 30 -7.63 -16.09 -13.66
C ALA A 30 -7.62 -17.22 -12.62
N ASN A 31 -8.69 -17.38 -11.82
CA ASN A 31 -8.80 -18.48 -10.87
C ASN A 31 -8.94 -19.83 -11.57
N GLU A 32 -9.81 -19.91 -12.58
CA GLU A 32 -10.00 -21.12 -13.38
C GLU A 32 -8.68 -21.51 -14.09
N LEU A 33 -8.01 -20.55 -14.70
CA LEU A 33 -6.75 -20.76 -15.41
C LEU A 33 -5.62 -21.21 -14.47
N LEU A 34 -5.57 -20.68 -13.23
CA LEU A 34 -4.63 -21.15 -12.21
C LEU A 34 -4.89 -22.62 -11.85
N VAL A 35 -6.15 -23.01 -11.61
CA VAL A 35 -6.51 -24.39 -11.29
C VAL A 35 -6.13 -25.32 -12.44
N VAL A 36 -6.53 -24.97 -13.67
CA VAL A 36 -6.20 -25.75 -14.87
C VAL A 36 -4.69 -25.88 -15.05
N SER A 37 -3.91 -24.82 -14.80
CA SER A 37 -2.45 -24.87 -14.88
C SER A 37 -1.82 -25.81 -13.85
N ILE A 38 -2.36 -25.85 -12.62
CA ILE A 38 -1.89 -26.74 -11.55
C ILE A 38 -2.25 -28.19 -11.88
N ASP A 39 -3.51 -28.45 -12.24
CA ASP A 39 -4.02 -29.80 -12.51
C ASP A 39 -3.28 -30.49 -13.66
N ASN A 40 -2.83 -29.70 -14.64
CA ASN A 40 -2.08 -30.20 -15.80
C ASN A 40 -0.56 -29.96 -15.66
N ASN A 41 -0.10 -29.52 -14.49
CA ASN A 41 1.30 -29.29 -14.17
C ASN A 41 2.06 -28.35 -15.15
N VAL A 42 1.34 -27.36 -15.69
CA VAL A 42 1.87 -26.35 -16.61
C VAL A 42 2.42 -25.18 -15.82
N GLN A 43 3.72 -25.24 -15.49
CA GLN A 43 4.40 -24.12 -14.84
C GLN A 43 4.89 -23.06 -15.84
N PHE A 44 5.43 -23.50 -16.97
CA PHE A 44 5.97 -22.64 -18.00
C PHE A 44 5.12 -22.72 -19.26
N PHE A 45 4.70 -21.56 -19.75
CA PHE A 45 3.99 -21.44 -21.02
C PHE A 45 4.65 -20.34 -21.83
N GLN A 46 5.04 -20.64 -23.09
CA GLN A 46 5.81 -19.74 -23.96
C GLN A 46 7.08 -19.16 -23.29
N GLY A 47 7.81 -20.00 -22.55
CA GLY A 47 9.06 -19.62 -21.88
C GLY A 47 8.90 -18.71 -20.66
N LYS A 48 7.68 -18.46 -20.20
CA LYS A 48 7.39 -17.64 -19.01
C LYS A 48 6.64 -18.46 -17.96
N ASP A 49 6.91 -18.17 -16.69
CA ASP A 49 6.14 -18.75 -15.59
C ASP A 49 4.70 -18.20 -15.65
N ILE A 50 3.76 -19.05 -16.03
CA ILE A 50 2.36 -18.66 -16.25
C ILE A 50 1.67 -18.39 -14.92
N PHE A 51 2.05 -19.13 -13.89
CA PHE A 51 1.52 -18.99 -12.54
C PHE A 51 1.84 -17.61 -11.97
N CYS A 52 3.10 -17.19 -12.08
CA CYS A 52 3.55 -15.87 -11.64
C CYS A 52 2.89 -14.74 -12.43
N GLN A 53 2.72 -14.90 -13.75
CA GLN A 53 2.02 -13.92 -14.59
C GLN A 53 0.54 -13.76 -14.20
N ILE A 54 -0.17 -14.87 -14.03
CA ILE A 54 -1.60 -14.82 -13.67
C ILE A 54 -1.76 -14.18 -12.28
N LEU A 55 -0.92 -14.56 -11.30
CA LEU A 55 -0.92 -13.95 -9.97
C LEU A 55 -0.62 -12.45 -10.01
N PHE A 56 0.36 -12.02 -10.82
CA PHE A 56 0.69 -10.62 -10.96
C PHE A 56 -0.49 -9.82 -11.53
N LYS A 57 -1.08 -10.29 -12.64
CA LYS A 57 -2.26 -9.65 -13.23
C LYS A 57 -3.48 -9.70 -12.31
N LYS A 58 -3.66 -10.77 -11.52
CA LYS A 58 -4.70 -10.87 -10.48
C LYS A 58 -4.53 -9.77 -9.42
N ALA A 59 -3.30 -9.55 -8.95
CA ALA A 59 -3.02 -8.46 -8.04
C ALA A 59 -3.25 -7.07 -8.67
N ALA A 60 -2.88 -6.89 -9.94
CA ALA A 60 -3.13 -5.66 -10.68
C ALA A 60 -4.64 -5.39 -10.87
N ALA A 61 -5.44 -6.43 -11.13
CA ALA A 61 -6.90 -6.36 -11.19
C ALA A 61 -7.49 -5.88 -9.86
N HIS A 62 -7.10 -6.48 -8.72
CA HIS A 62 -7.48 -6.00 -7.39
C HIS A 62 -7.07 -4.54 -7.15
N TYR A 63 -5.87 -4.15 -7.57
CA TYR A 63 -5.41 -2.76 -7.44
C TYR A 63 -6.30 -1.77 -8.22
N ASN A 64 -6.69 -2.12 -9.44
CA ASN A 64 -7.57 -1.30 -10.27
C ASN A 64 -9.01 -1.24 -9.72
N LEU A 65 -9.47 -2.30 -9.06
CA LEU A 65 -10.74 -2.35 -8.33
C LEU A 65 -10.68 -1.63 -6.95
N MET A 66 -9.56 -0.98 -6.62
CA MET A 66 -9.31 -0.33 -5.33
C MET A 66 -9.28 -1.27 -4.11
N GLU A 67 -9.20 -2.59 -4.34
CA GLU A 67 -9.13 -3.63 -3.32
C GLU A 67 -7.67 -3.81 -2.86
N TYR A 68 -7.09 -2.75 -2.28
CA TYR A 68 -5.66 -2.68 -2.00
C TYR A 68 -5.16 -3.75 -1.02
N GLN A 69 -5.98 -4.19 -0.07
CA GLN A 69 -5.59 -5.24 0.86
C GLN A 69 -5.45 -6.60 0.15
N ALA A 70 -6.41 -6.95 -0.72
CA ALA A 70 -6.36 -8.17 -1.52
C ALA A 70 -5.18 -8.14 -2.49
N ALA A 71 -4.97 -7.02 -3.18
CA ALA A 71 -3.80 -6.82 -4.04
C ALA A 71 -2.48 -7.03 -3.28
N ALA A 72 -2.36 -6.46 -2.08
CA ALA A 72 -1.15 -6.61 -1.26
C ALA A 72 -0.93 -8.05 -0.82
N HIS A 73 -2.00 -8.79 -0.50
CA HIS A 73 -1.91 -10.20 -0.13
C HIS A 73 -1.37 -11.05 -1.27
N VAL A 74 -1.97 -10.94 -2.47
CA VAL A 74 -1.54 -11.70 -3.66
C VAL A 74 -0.08 -11.39 -4.03
N LEU A 75 0.33 -10.12 -3.96
CA LEU A 75 1.71 -9.73 -4.26
C LEU A 75 2.73 -10.26 -3.25
N LYS A 76 2.36 -10.35 -1.97
CA LYS A 76 3.24 -10.95 -0.95
C LYS A 76 3.45 -12.44 -1.21
N GLU A 77 2.41 -13.16 -1.58
CA GLU A 77 2.55 -14.58 -1.96
C GLU A 77 3.39 -14.72 -3.23
N LEU A 78 3.16 -13.87 -4.25
CA LEU A 78 3.97 -13.86 -5.47
C LEU A 78 5.45 -13.62 -5.18
N ILE A 79 5.81 -12.68 -4.29
CA ILE A 79 7.22 -12.42 -3.93
C ILE A 79 7.85 -13.57 -3.14
N LYS A 80 7.06 -14.35 -2.38
CA LYS A 80 7.56 -15.57 -1.74
C LYS A 80 7.89 -16.64 -2.78
N ILE A 81 7.10 -16.71 -3.85
CA ILE A 81 7.29 -17.63 -4.98
C ILE A 81 8.46 -17.17 -5.86
N ASP A 82 8.48 -15.92 -6.28
CA ASP A 82 9.58 -15.32 -7.05
C ASP A 82 10.01 -13.98 -6.43
N PRO A 83 11.07 -13.99 -5.61
CA PRO A 83 11.62 -12.78 -4.99
C PRO A 83 12.28 -11.81 -5.98
N ASN A 84 12.53 -12.24 -7.23
CA ASN A 84 13.15 -11.42 -8.27
C ASN A 84 12.12 -10.86 -9.26
N TYR A 85 10.82 -11.11 -9.05
CA TYR A 85 9.75 -10.55 -9.87
C TYR A 85 9.63 -9.03 -9.66
N GLY A 86 10.42 -8.26 -10.41
CA GLY A 86 10.59 -6.82 -10.23
C GLY A 86 9.28 -6.03 -10.24
N ASP A 87 8.38 -6.34 -11.17
CA ASP A 87 7.10 -5.64 -11.30
C ASP A 87 6.19 -5.84 -10.08
N ALA A 88 6.22 -7.02 -9.46
CA ALA A 88 5.45 -7.33 -8.27
C ALA A 88 5.95 -6.51 -7.07
N ILE A 89 7.27 -6.35 -6.95
CA ILE A 89 7.88 -5.51 -5.90
C ILE A 89 7.46 -4.04 -6.09
N ILE A 90 7.53 -3.53 -7.32
CA ILE A 90 7.13 -2.15 -7.64
C ILE A 90 5.65 -1.94 -7.33
N LEU A 91 4.79 -2.85 -7.77
CA LEU A 91 3.35 -2.77 -7.53
C LEU A 91 3.03 -2.87 -6.04
N LEU A 92 3.70 -3.76 -5.28
CA LEU A 92 3.49 -3.89 -3.84
C LEU A 92 3.86 -2.61 -3.09
N LYS A 93 4.93 -1.92 -3.49
CA LYS A 93 5.29 -0.60 -2.93
C LYS A 93 4.17 0.42 -3.16
N ARG A 94 3.55 0.44 -4.36
CA ARG A 94 2.43 1.34 -4.68
C ARG A 94 1.17 1.00 -3.87
N VAL A 95 0.80 -0.29 -3.85
CA VAL A 95 -0.38 -0.78 -3.13
C VAL A 95 -0.26 -0.51 -1.63
N THR A 96 0.90 -0.78 -1.03
CA THR A 96 1.13 -0.56 0.41
C THR A 96 1.01 0.92 0.79
N ARG A 97 1.48 1.84 -0.08
CA ARG A 97 1.28 3.27 0.11
C ARG A 97 -0.20 3.64 0.08
N LYS A 98 -0.96 3.16 -0.91
CA LYS A 98 -2.40 3.45 -1.02
C LYS A 98 -3.23 2.81 0.08
N SER A 99 -2.98 1.54 0.44
CA SER A 99 -3.72 0.84 1.50
C SER A 99 -3.58 1.50 2.86
N LYS A 100 -2.43 2.12 3.16
CA LYS A 100 -2.22 2.85 4.43
C LYS A 100 -2.92 4.21 4.45
N THR A 101 -3.37 4.76 3.31
CA THR A 101 -4.08 6.06 3.28
C THR A 101 -5.40 6.05 4.05
N VAL A 102 -6.08 4.90 4.15
CA VAL A 102 -7.32 4.79 4.95
C VAL A 102 -7.03 5.00 6.44
N PHE A 103 -5.97 4.37 6.97
CA PHE A 103 -5.52 4.61 8.34
C PHE A 103 -5.02 6.05 8.53
N ILE A 104 -4.31 6.59 7.53
CA ILE A 104 -3.80 7.97 7.57
C ILE A 104 -4.93 9.00 7.68
N LYS A 105 -6.10 8.78 7.05
CA LYS A 105 -7.23 9.71 7.20
C LYS A 105 -7.66 9.86 8.66
N THR A 106 -7.71 8.77 9.42
CA THR A 106 -8.06 8.80 10.85
C THR A 106 -7.02 9.53 11.69
N TYR A 107 -5.73 9.19 11.53
CA TYR A 107 -4.65 9.88 12.26
C TYR A 107 -4.55 11.36 11.90
N ARG A 108 -4.78 11.72 10.63
CA ARG A 108 -4.79 13.11 10.18
C ARG A 108 -5.97 13.89 10.75
N ALA A 109 -7.14 13.28 10.87
CA ALA A 109 -8.30 13.88 11.53
C ALA A 109 -8.04 14.12 13.03
N ILE A 110 -7.41 13.17 13.71
CA ILE A 110 -7.00 13.31 15.13
C ILE A 110 -5.99 14.45 15.29
N ALA A 111 -4.97 14.50 14.43
CA ALA A 111 -3.97 15.58 14.47
C ALA A 111 -4.62 16.96 14.24
N VAL A 112 -5.49 17.09 13.25
CA VAL A 112 -6.24 18.34 12.99
C VAL A 112 -7.14 18.72 14.17
N SER A 113 -7.79 17.74 14.80
CA SER A 113 -8.64 17.98 15.97
C SER A 113 -7.82 18.46 17.17
N LEU A 114 -6.64 17.88 17.41
CA LEU A 114 -5.69 18.33 18.43
C LEU A 114 -5.21 19.77 18.17
N PHE A 115 -4.94 20.12 16.91
CA PHE A 115 -4.60 21.49 16.53
C PHE A 115 -5.74 22.48 16.77
N LEU A 116 -6.98 22.08 16.48
CA LEU A 116 -8.17 22.90 16.77
C LEU A 116 -8.34 23.14 18.27
N ILE A 117 -8.17 22.09 19.09
CA ILE A 117 -8.22 22.20 20.55
C ILE A 117 -7.09 23.10 21.05
N ALA A 118 -5.87 22.94 20.55
CA ALA A 118 -4.75 23.81 20.90
C ALA A 118 -5.03 25.27 20.54
N ALA A 119 -5.61 25.55 19.37
CA ALA A 119 -6.00 26.90 18.96
C ALA A 119 -7.07 27.51 19.87
N LEU A 120 -8.04 26.73 20.32
CA LEU A 120 -9.06 27.17 21.29
C LEU A 120 -8.44 27.51 22.65
N VAL A 121 -7.52 26.67 23.15
CA VAL A 121 -6.80 26.93 24.41
C VAL A 121 -5.99 28.23 24.31
N ILE A 122 -5.31 28.44 23.18
CA ILE A 122 -4.55 29.66 22.91
C ILE A 122 -5.45 30.90 22.86
N ALA A 123 -6.61 30.81 22.20
CA ALA A 123 -7.58 31.91 22.14
C ALA A 123 -8.14 32.26 23.52
N PHE A 124 -8.41 31.23 24.34
CA PHE A 124 -8.90 31.40 25.71
C PHE A 124 -7.83 32.07 26.62
N GLU A 125 -6.57 31.66 26.50
CA GLU A 125 -5.44 32.30 27.19
C GLU A 125 -5.26 33.77 26.77
N LEU A 126 -5.39 34.09 25.48
CA LEU A 126 -5.31 35.47 24.99
C LEU A 126 -6.37 36.37 25.62
N ILE A 127 -7.61 35.88 25.72
CA ILE A 127 -8.73 36.66 26.28
C ILE A 127 -8.55 36.88 27.79
N LEU A 128 -8.16 35.83 28.54
CA LEU A 128 -8.07 35.92 30.00
C LEU A 128 -6.76 36.51 30.51
N VAL A 129 -5.62 36.04 30.00
CA VAL A 129 -4.30 36.39 30.56
C VAL A 129 -3.88 37.79 30.12
N GLN A 130 -4.15 38.18 28.88
CA GLN A 130 -3.79 39.50 28.37
C GLN A 130 -4.65 40.62 28.95
N SER A 131 -5.89 40.32 29.36
CA SER A 131 -6.80 41.28 29.98
C SER A 131 -6.59 41.45 31.49
N PHE A 132 -6.15 40.42 32.22
CA PHE A 132 -6.10 40.46 33.68
C PHE A 132 -4.68 40.44 34.30
N TRP A 133 -3.64 39.96 33.62
CA TRP A 133 -2.30 39.75 34.22
C TRP A 133 -1.14 40.18 33.32
N SER A 134 -0.78 41.46 33.37
CA SER A 134 0.24 42.06 32.48
C SER A 134 1.66 41.52 32.66
N SER A 135 2.04 41.02 33.85
CA SER A 135 3.40 40.55 34.15
C SER A 135 3.76 39.18 33.53
N TYR A 136 2.77 38.40 33.06
CA TYR A 136 3.02 37.06 32.48
C TYR A 136 2.96 37.03 30.95
N ARG A 137 2.84 38.20 30.29
CA ARG A 137 2.68 38.31 28.83
C ARG A 137 3.78 37.60 28.03
N ASP A 138 5.04 37.73 28.45
CA ASP A 138 6.18 37.21 27.69
C ASP A 138 6.32 35.68 27.82
N MET A 139 6.10 35.13 29.02
CA MET A 139 6.12 33.67 29.22
C MET A 139 5.03 32.97 28.42
N VAL A 140 3.84 33.56 28.35
CA VAL A 140 2.70 33.03 27.59
C VAL A 140 2.96 33.10 26.08
N ALA A 141 3.62 34.15 25.59
CA ALA A 141 3.98 34.25 24.18
C ALA A 141 4.94 33.13 23.73
N ILE A 142 5.92 32.78 24.55
CA ILE A 142 6.86 31.68 24.29
C ILE A 142 6.13 30.33 24.27
N SER A 143 5.22 30.11 25.22
CA SER A 143 4.43 28.87 25.29
C SER A 143 3.59 28.61 24.02
N ARG A 144 3.00 29.66 23.43
CA ARG A 144 2.24 29.55 22.17
C ARG A 144 3.11 29.08 21.00
N ILE A 145 4.30 29.67 20.85
CA ILE A 145 5.21 29.31 19.76
C ILE A 145 5.70 27.87 19.96
N ALA A 146 5.93 27.45 21.20
CA ALA A 146 6.31 26.08 21.53
C ALA A 146 5.20 25.07 21.18
N ILE A 147 3.95 25.32 21.57
CA ILE A 147 2.82 24.42 21.28
C ILE A 147 2.58 24.32 19.77
N PHE A 148 2.63 25.44 19.05
CA PHE A 148 2.40 25.45 17.60
C PHE A 148 3.52 24.73 16.84
N SER A 149 4.78 24.99 17.20
CA SER A 149 5.94 24.33 16.56
C SER A 149 5.96 22.83 16.84
N LEU A 150 5.63 22.41 18.06
CA LEU A 150 5.56 21.00 18.44
C LEU A 150 4.50 20.25 17.64
N GLY A 151 3.31 20.82 17.44
CA GLY A 151 2.30 20.24 16.57
C GLY A 151 2.80 20.04 15.13
N LEU A 152 3.52 21.03 14.60
CA LEU A 152 4.03 21.00 13.21
C LEU A 152 5.08 19.89 13.03
N VAL A 153 5.98 19.74 14.01
CA VAL A 153 6.99 18.67 14.03
C VAL A 153 6.35 17.29 14.09
N VAL A 154 5.34 17.09 14.94
CA VAL A 154 4.63 15.79 15.05
C VAL A 154 3.99 15.40 13.72
N LEU A 155 3.40 16.36 13.00
CA LEU A 155 2.74 16.10 11.72
C LEU A 155 3.75 15.69 10.65
N ILE A 156 4.89 16.37 10.56
CA ILE A 156 5.97 16.03 9.62
C ILE A 156 6.57 14.65 9.95
N LEU A 157 6.87 14.39 11.23
CA LEU A 157 7.47 13.13 11.66
C LEU A 157 6.54 11.94 11.38
N CYS A 158 5.23 12.10 11.59
CA CYS A 158 4.26 11.04 11.32
C CYS A 158 4.23 10.65 9.83
N ASP A 159 4.18 11.65 8.92
CA ASP A 159 4.18 11.39 7.47
C ASP A 159 5.48 10.73 7.01
N LEU A 160 6.62 11.21 7.52
CA LEU A 160 7.93 10.67 7.21
C LEU A 160 8.08 9.23 7.70
N TYR A 161 7.71 8.94 8.95
CA TYR A 161 7.76 7.61 9.53
C TYR A 161 6.95 6.60 8.71
N LEU A 162 5.76 6.98 8.24
CA LEU A 162 4.93 6.13 7.40
C LEU A 162 5.57 5.82 6.05
N ARG A 163 6.16 6.83 5.41
CA ARG A 163 6.85 6.70 4.12
C ARG A 163 8.03 5.74 4.23
N ILE A 164 8.81 5.89 5.30
CA ILE A 164 9.96 5.06 5.62
C ILE A 164 9.53 3.63 5.93
N ASN A 165 8.58 3.44 6.84
CA ASN A 165 8.13 2.10 7.25
C ASN A 165 7.52 1.30 6.08
N ALA A 166 6.79 1.95 5.16
CA ALA A 166 6.30 1.28 3.95
C ALA A 166 7.44 0.78 3.04
N HIS A 167 8.52 1.55 2.92
CA HIS A 167 9.69 1.13 2.16
C HIS A 167 10.41 -0.04 2.85
N TYR A 168 10.73 0.10 4.14
CA TYR A 168 11.42 -0.93 4.92
C TYR A 168 10.64 -2.25 4.99
N SER A 169 9.31 -2.20 5.16
CA SER A 169 8.50 -3.41 5.25
C SER A 169 8.52 -4.23 3.95
N VAL A 170 8.55 -3.58 2.78
CA VAL A 170 8.61 -4.29 1.50
C VAL A 170 10.02 -4.83 1.25
N THR A 171 11.05 -4.01 1.45
CA THR A 171 12.44 -4.45 1.24
C THR A 171 12.81 -5.60 2.17
N LYS A 172 12.45 -5.53 3.46
CA LYS A 172 12.68 -6.62 4.42
C LYS A 172 11.99 -7.92 3.98
N LEU A 173 10.78 -7.84 3.40
CA LEU A 173 10.07 -9.01 2.91
C LEU A 173 10.82 -9.65 1.73
N VAL A 174 11.25 -8.84 0.77
CA VAL A 174 12.05 -9.28 -0.38
C VAL A 174 13.36 -9.91 0.08
N ASP A 175 14.10 -9.25 0.98
CA ASP A 175 15.38 -9.74 1.49
C ASP A 175 15.22 -11.07 2.24
N THR A 176 14.15 -11.20 3.03
CA THR A 176 13.83 -12.46 3.73
C THR A 176 13.50 -13.58 2.75
N ALA A 177 12.76 -13.27 1.67
CA ALA A 177 12.40 -14.24 0.64
C ALA A 177 13.64 -14.68 -0.18
N LYS A 178 14.53 -13.75 -0.54
CA LYS A 178 15.81 -14.03 -1.21
C LYS A 178 16.72 -14.92 -0.37
N LYS A 179 16.91 -14.57 0.91
CA LYS A 179 17.71 -15.37 1.85
C LYS A 179 17.21 -16.80 1.99
N LYS A 180 15.89 -17.00 2.08
CA LYS A 180 15.28 -18.35 2.16
C LYS A 180 15.51 -19.19 0.90
N LYS A 181 15.65 -18.56 -0.27
CA LYS A 181 15.86 -19.24 -1.55
C LYS A 181 17.34 -19.34 -1.96
N GLY A 182 18.27 -18.92 -1.11
CA GLY A 182 19.71 -19.02 -1.40
C GLY A 182 20.22 -18.07 -2.49
N PHE A 183 19.43 -17.05 -2.86
CA PHE A 183 19.91 -15.98 -3.73
C PHE A 183 20.80 -15.05 -2.89
N SER A 184 22.12 -15.24 -3.00
CA SER A 184 23.13 -14.32 -2.47
C SER A 184 23.28 -13.08 -3.34
#